data_AF-A0A9X7B3A7-F1
#
_entry.id   AF-A0A9X7B3A7-F1
#
_cell.length_a   1.000
_cell.length_b   1.000
_cell.length_c   1.000
_cell.angle_alpha   90.00
_cell.angle_beta   90.00
_cell.angle_gamma   90.00
#
_symmetry.space_group_name_H-M   'P 1'
#
loop_
_entity.id
_entity.type
_entity.pdbx_description
1 polymer ?
#
loop_
_entity_poly.entity_id
_entity_poly.type
_entity_poly.pdbx_seq_one_letter_code
_entity_poly.pdbx_strand_id
1 'polypeptide(L)'
;MLIGSTEIKFEKGKEGHVYVVGPTGVGKTRGYTIPNVKQEEKNIIVVESGKQEIYHATHQTKVQQGYEIVQLDFLHPQFEKRLQDRLVCVTDRKFVVYIHVNLLDSTYQERGERLQKLFDLVQETARERAIHLFLEEYELYPIPNLVSWLQVARKKGMYLSLIVQSHASLQQIYGKEAANQILTNCERTLFFGTHSMEEAKWFSRISEYDYLELLLLQNEVVVMDTYHLPQKIPIQRVDCKY
;
A
#
# COMPACT_ATOMS: atom_id res chain seq x y z
N MET A 1 17.61 9.48 1.78
CA MET A 1 17.38 8.05 1.50
C MET A 1 18.63 7.32 1.97
N LEU A 2 18.53 6.36 2.89
CA LEU A 2 19.71 5.56 3.26
C LEU A 2 19.92 4.50 2.19
N ILE A 3 20.89 4.75 1.30
CA ILE A 3 21.34 3.85 0.25
C ILE A 3 22.29 2.83 0.91
N GLY A 4 21.86 1.58 1.04
CA GLY A 4 22.68 0.54 1.68
C GLY A 4 22.04 -0.84 1.80
N SER A 5 20.75 -0.99 1.49
CA SER A 5 20.08 -2.29 1.45
C SER A 5 18.96 -2.26 0.42
N THR A 6 18.81 -3.34 -0.34
CA THR A 6 17.77 -3.85 -1.26
C THR A 6 16.28 -3.47 -1.01
N GLU A 7 16.00 -2.75 0.07
CA GLU A 7 14.69 -2.40 0.58
C GLU A 7 14.45 -0.89 0.40
N ILE A 8 13.34 -0.51 -0.22
CA ILE A 8 13.00 0.90 -0.40
C ILE A 8 12.47 1.43 0.94
N LYS A 9 13.28 2.25 1.62
CA LYS A 9 12.94 2.84 2.93
C LYS A 9 12.83 4.35 2.84
N PHE A 10 11.78 4.89 3.44
CA PHE A 10 11.63 6.34 3.55
C PHE A 10 12.18 6.85 4.88
N GLU A 11 12.79 8.04 4.82
CA GLU A 11 13.32 8.71 6.00
C GLU A 11 12.20 9.04 6.98
N LYS A 12 12.50 8.93 8.28
CA LYS A 12 11.60 9.37 9.35
C LYS A 12 11.22 10.84 9.15
N GLY A 13 9.94 11.16 9.31
CA GLY A 13 9.41 12.53 9.20
C GLY A 13 8.98 12.96 7.80
N LYS A 14 9.24 12.17 6.74
CA LYS A 14 8.67 12.42 5.42
C LYS A 14 7.44 11.54 5.17
N GLU A 15 6.41 11.76 5.97
CA GLU A 15 5.17 10.98 5.95
C GLU A 15 4.28 11.41 4.77
N GLY A 16 3.61 10.45 4.14
CA GLY A 16 2.76 10.69 2.98
C GLY A 16 2.13 9.41 2.48
N HIS A 17 1.13 9.55 1.61
CA HIS A 17 0.63 8.48 0.79
C HIS A 17 1.68 8.07 -0.25
N VAL A 18 1.70 6.78 -0.56
CA VAL A 18 2.65 6.16 -1.46
C VAL A 18 1.90 5.34 -2.49
N TYR A 19 2.12 5.64 -3.76
CA TYR A 19 1.60 4.88 -4.88
C TYR A 19 2.67 3.89 -5.35
N VAL A 20 2.38 2.60 -5.34
CA VAL A 20 3.32 1.56 -5.77
C VAL A 20 2.68 0.81 -6.92
N VAL A 21 3.35 0.76 -8.06
CA VAL A 21 2.78 0.20 -9.29
C VAL A 21 3.77 -0.70 -10.01
N GLY A 22 3.26 -1.80 -10.54
CA GLY A 22 3.96 -2.69 -11.44
C GLY A 22 3.32 -4.08 -11.48
N PRO A 23 3.55 -4.89 -12.52
CA PRO A 23 2.91 -6.19 -12.69
C PRO A 23 3.10 -7.17 -11.52
N THR A 24 2.36 -8.28 -11.52
CA THR A 24 2.57 -9.36 -10.55
C THR A 24 3.96 -9.97 -10.71
N GLY A 25 4.62 -10.29 -9.59
CA GLY A 25 5.94 -10.93 -9.59
C GLY A 25 7.15 -10.00 -9.75
N VAL A 26 6.97 -8.69 -9.98
CA VAL A 26 8.09 -7.73 -10.09
C VAL A 26 8.74 -7.36 -8.76
N GLY A 27 8.20 -7.86 -7.64
CA GLY A 27 8.80 -7.70 -6.32
C GLY A 27 8.28 -6.53 -5.47
N LYS A 28 7.12 -5.94 -5.80
CA LYS A 28 6.49 -4.86 -5.00
C LYS A 28 6.43 -5.18 -3.50
N THR A 29 5.87 -6.33 -3.15
CA THR A 29 5.66 -6.77 -1.76
C THR A 29 6.98 -6.91 -1.00
N ARG A 30 8.01 -7.48 -1.63
CA ARG A 30 9.32 -7.74 -1.00
C ARG A 30 10.24 -6.52 -1.00
N GLY A 31 10.22 -5.73 -2.06
CA GLY A 31 11.03 -4.53 -2.20
C GLY A 31 10.48 -3.32 -1.45
N TYR A 32 9.16 -3.30 -1.21
CA TYR A 32 8.48 -2.19 -0.56
C TYR A 32 7.62 -2.59 0.65
N THR A 33 6.55 -3.39 0.46
CA THR A 33 5.53 -3.57 1.51
C THR A 33 6.09 -4.19 2.80
N ILE A 34 6.75 -5.34 2.71
CA ILE A 34 7.35 -6.06 3.84
C ILE A 34 8.35 -5.21 4.63
N PRO A 35 9.38 -4.59 4.00
CA PRO A 35 10.34 -3.79 4.75
C PRO A 35 9.70 -2.55 5.37
N ASN A 36 8.75 -1.91 4.69
CA ASN A 36 8.05 -0.74 5.25
C ASN A 36 7.13 -1.12 6.40
N VAL A 37 6.41 -2.24 6.33
CA VAL A 37 5.67 -2.77 7.48
C VAL A 37 6.64 -3.02 8.64
N LYS A 38 7.76 -3.73 8.45
CA LYS A 38 8.72 -4.04 9.53
C LYS A 38 9.28 -2.81 10.24
N GLN A 39 9.60 -1.74 9.51
CA GLN A 39 10.21 -0.54 10.10
C GLN A 39 9.19 0.50 10.61
N GLU A 40 7.93 0.43 10.17
CA GLU A 40 6.92 1.43 10.54
C GLU A 40 6.69 1.45 12.06
N GLU A 41 6.62 2.67 12.62
CA GLU A 41 6.50 2.92 14.07
C GLU A 41 5.09 3.34 14.47
N LYS A 42 4.26 3.69 13.48
CA LYS A 42 2.82 3.94 13.59
C LYS A 42 2.03 2.68 13.88
N ASN A 43 0.75 2.86 14.14
CA ASN A 43 -0.22 1.77 14.04
C ASN A 43 -0.39 1.37 12.57
N ILE A 44 -0.58 0.08 12.30
CA ILE A 44 -0.53 -0.45 10.94
C ILE A 44 -1.80 -1.22 10.64
N ILE A 45 -2.31 -1.05 9.43
CA ILE A 45 -3.34 -1.92 8.87
C ILE A 45 -2.81 -2.45 7.54
N VAL A 46 -2.79 -3.76 7.37
CA VAL A 46 -2.40 -4.42 6.13
C VAL A 46 -3.62 -5.13 5.59
N VAL A 47 -3.98 -4.85 4.34
CA VAL A 47 -5.03 -5.57 3.60
C VAL A 47 -4.35 -6.35 2.49
N GLU A 48 -4.50 -7.67 2.50
CA GLU A 48 -3.90 -8.55 1.49
C GLU A 48 -4.86 -9.66 1.02
N SER A 49 -4.87 -9.86 -0.29
CA SER A 49 -5.47 -11.02 -0.96
C SER A 49 -4.49 -12.21 -0.96
N GLY A 50 -5.01 -13.44 -0.88
CA GLY A 50 -4.21 -14.65 -1.10
C GLY A 50 -3.47 -15.20 0.13
N LYS A 51 -2.22 -15.68 -0.05
CA LYS A 51 -1.52 -16.57 0.91
C LYS A 51 -1.00 -15.90 2.19
N GLN A 52 -1.43 -14.68 2.50
CA GLN A 52 -1.01 -13.94 3.69
C GLN A 52 0.53 -13.78 3.79
N GLU A 53 1.20 -13.50 2.66
CA GLU A 53 2.66 -13.39 2.59
C GLU A 53 3.17 -12.30 3.55
N ILE A 54 2.48 -11.17 3.64
CA ILE A 54 2.92 -10.04 4.46
C ILE A 54 2.79 -10.40 5.95
N TYR A 55 1.67 -10.98 6.37
CA TYR A 55 1.51 -11.49 7.74
C TYR A 55 2.65 -12.45 8.12
N HIS A 56 2.86 -13.49 7.33
CA HIS A 56 3.88 -14.51 7.63
C HIS A 56 5.29 -13.91 7.69
N ALA A 57 5.59 -12.93 6.83
CA ALA A 57 6.90 -12.28 6.79
C ALA A 57 7.14 -11.25 7.92
N THR A 58 6.09 -10.70 8.54
CA THR A 58 6.23 -9.50 9.39
C THR A 58 5.71 -9.62 10.83
N HIS A 59 4.77 -10.54 11.12
CA HIS A 59 4.11 -10.57 12.43
C HIS A 59 5.06 -10.80 13.61
N GLN A 60 6.01 -11.73 13.51
CA GLN A 60 6.96 -12.02 14.61
C GLN A 60 7.83 -10.81 14.93
N THR A 61 8.31 -10.11 13.90
CA THR A 61 9.08 -8.87 14.07
C THR A 61 8.24 -7.82 14.79
N LYS A 62 6.95 -7.71 14.48
CA LYS A 62 6.05 -6.75 15.14
C LYS A 62 5.76 -7.12 16.60
N VAL A 63 5.58 -8.41 16.91
CA VAL A 63 5.50 -8.88 18.31
C VAL A 63 6.75 -8.49 19.09
N GLN A 64 7.95 -8.71 18.52
CA GLN A 64 9.22 -8.33 19.14
C GLN A 64 9.36 -6.81 19.35
N GLN A 65 8.74 -6.01 18.48
CA GLN A 65 8.65 -4.56 18.61
C GLN A 65 7.56 -4.08 19.57
N GLY A 66 6.86 -5.00 20.27
CA GLY A 66 5.83 -4.68 21.24
C GLY A 66 4.46 -4.34 20.67
N TYR A 67 4.20 -4.72 19.41
CA TYR A 67 2.89 -4.54 18.79
C TYR A 67 1.92 -5.65 19.19
N GLU A 68 0.67 -5.28 19.44
CA GLU A 68 -0.43 -6.22 19.42
C GLU A 68 -0.76 -6.62 17.99
N ILE A 69 -0.89 -7.92 17.74
CA ILE A 69 -1.20 -8.47 16.43
C ILE A 69 -2.65 -8.90 16.39
N VAL A 70 -3.40 -8.34 15.45
CA VAL A 70 -4.80 -8.68 15.20
C VAL A 70 -4.91 -9.24 13.79
N GLN A 71 -5.54 -10.40 13.66
CA GLN A 71 -5.92 -10.94 12.36
C GLN A 71 -7.44 -10.92 12.21
N LEU A 72 -7.92 -10.42 11.07
CA LEU A 72 -9.32 -10.37 10.71
C LEU A 72 -9.52 -10.96 9.32
N ASP A 73 -10.60 -11.73 9.19
CA ASP A 73 -11.14 -12.11 7.89
C ASP A 73 -12.11 -11.03 7.45
N PHE A 74 -11.84 -10.47 6.26
CA PHE A 74 -12.61 -9.38 5.70
C PHE A 74 -14.08 -9.74 5.47
N LEU A 75 -14.42 -11.01 5.25
CA LEU A 75 -15.79 -11.46 4.98
C LEU A 75 -16.55 -11.92 6.22
N HIS A 76 -15.88 -12.00 7.38
CA HIS A 76 -16.51 -12.41 8.63
C HIS A 76 -17.77 -11.56 8.92
N PRO A 77 -18.92 -12.15 9.30
CA PRO A 77 -20.17 -11.40 9.53
C PRO A 77 -20.07 -10.33 10.62
N GLN A 78 -19.21 -10.58 11.61
CA GLN A 78 -18.94 -9.64 12.69
C GLN A 78 -17.65 -8.82 12.48
N PHE A 79 -17.18 -8.68 11.24
CA PHE A 79 -15.94 -7.96 10.92
C PHE A 79 -15.89 -6.57 11.60
N GLU A 80 -16.95 -5.77 11.42
CA GLU A 80 -17.05 -4.42 11.97
C GLU A 80 -16.95 -4.40 13.48
N LYS A 81 -17.75 -5.24 14.16
CA LYS A 81 -17.72 -5.35 15.63
C LYS A 81 -16.35 -5.80 16.13
N ARG A 82 -15.77 -6.83 15.52
CA ARG A 82 -14.44 -7.35 15.89
C ARG A 82 -13.35 -6.30 15.68
N LEU A 83 -13.45 -5.51 14.62
CA LEU A 83 -12.54 -4.41 14.35
C LEU A 83 -12.70 -3.30 15.39
N GLN A 84 -13.93 -2.84 15.67
CA GLN A 84 -14.22 -1.84 16.70
C GLN A 84 -13.72 -2.27 18.07
N ASP A 85 -14.06 -3.49 18.49
CA ASP A 85 -13.62 -4.05 19.78
C ASP A 85 -12.10 -3.99 19.89
N ARG A 86 -11.36 -4.26 18.80
CA ARG A 86 -9.90 -4.21 18.79
C ARG A 86 -9.36 -2.78 18.72
N LEU A 87 -9.92 -1.91 17.88
CA LEU A 87 -9.48 -0.52 17.80
C LEU A 87 -9.70 0.23 19.12
N VAL A 88 -10.77 -0.10 19.86
CA VAL A 88 -11.08 0.47 21.18
C VAL A 88 -10.28 -0.19 22.31
N CYS A 89 -10.06 -1.51 22.29
CA CYS A 89 -9.26 -2.16 23.35
C CYS A 89 -7.76 -1.84 23.24
N VAL A 90 -7.28 -1.50 22.04
CA VAL A 90 -5.84 -1.35 21.77
C VAL A 90 -5.40 0.13 21.77
N THR A 91 -6.22 1.04 22.30
CA THR A 91 -5.95 2.48 22.27
C THR A 91 -4.63 2.88 22.94
N ASP A 92 -4.16 2.11 23.93
CA ASP A 92 -2.95 2.46 24.69
C ASP A 92 -1.67 1.79 24.14
N ARG A 93 -1.80 0.85 23.19
CA ARG A 93 -0.69 0.04 22.67
C ARG A 93 -0.54 0.17 21.16
N LYS A 94 0.67 -0.11 20.64
CA LYS A 94 0.89 -0.17 19.20
C LYS A 94 0.20 -1.41 18.65
N PHE A 95 -0.41 -1.32 17.48
CA PHE A 95 -1.07 -2.47 16.86
C PHE A 95 -0.77 -2.63 15.38
N VAL A 96 -0.88 -3.88 14.92
CA VAL A 96 -0.98 -4.23 13.51
C VAL A 96 -2.23 -5.06 13.29
N VAL A 97 -3.11 -4.60 12.41
CA VAL A 97 -4.25 -5.37 11.93
C VAL A 97 -3.92 -5.94 10.56
N TYR A 98 -3.87 -7.26 10.45
CA TYR A 98 -3.79 -7.96 9.18
C TYR A 98 -5.21 -8.40 8.77
N ILE A 99 -5.66 -7.89 7.63
CA ILE A 99 -6.97 -8.15 7.06
C ILE A 99 -6.77 -9.03 5.83
N HIS A 100 -7.28 -10.26 5.91
CA HIS A 100 -7.25 -11.18 4.80
C HIS A 100 -8.52 -11.06 3.95
N VAL A 101 -8.35 -10.85 2.65
CA VAL A 101 -9.45 -10.75 1.69
C VAL A 101 -9.58 -12.04 0.89
N ASN A 102 -10.70 -12.75 1.07
CA ASN A 102 -11.06 -13.89 0.24
C ASN A 102 -11.85 -13.40 -1.01
N LEU A 103 -11.31 -13.67 -2.19
CA LEU A 103 -11.85 -13.21 -3.46
C LEU A 103 -12.97 -14.08 -4.01
N LEU A 104 -13.02 -15.37 -3.63
CA LEU A 104 -13.98 -16.34 -4.18
C LEU A 104 -15.38 -16.16 -3.61
N ASP A 105 -15.45 -15.75 -2.34
CA ASP A 105 -16.69 -15.67 -1.57
C ASP A 105 -17.24 -14.23 -1.47
N SER A 106 -16.73 -13.31 -2.32
CA SER A 106 -17.18 -11.92 -2.31
C SER A 106 -17.20 -11.29 -3.69
N THR A 107 -18.13 -10.37 -3.88
CA THR A 107 -18.16 -9.50 -5.05
C THR A 107 -17.19 -8.34 -4.90
N TYR A 108 -16.87 -7.74 -6.04
CA TYR A 108 -16.05 -6.54 -6.11
C TYR A 108 -16.63 -5.38 -5.27
N GLN A 109 -17.95 -5.18 -5.36
CA GLN A 109 -18.65 -4.10 -4.67
C GLN A 109 -18.65 -4.31 -3.15
N GLU A 110 -18.97 -5.51 -2.68
CA GLU A 110 -18.98 -5.83 -1.23
C GLU A 110 -17.62 -5.57 -0.60
N ARG A 111 -16.53 -5.90 -1.31
CA ARG A 111 -15.18 -5.64 -0.81
C ARG A 111 -14.89 -4.15 -0.68
N GLY A 112 -15.25 -3.35 -1.68
CA GLY A 112 -15.11 -1.90 -1.65
C GLY A 112 -15.90 -1.25 -0.51
N GLU A 113 -17.16 -1.67 -0.32
CA GLU A 113 -18.01 -1.19 0.77
C GLU A 113 -17.45 -1.54 2.15
N ARG A 114 -16.95 -2.76 2.34
CA ARG A 114 -16.31 -3.14 3.60
C ARG A 114 -15.04 -2.34 3.87
N LEU A 115 -14.26 -2.01 2.83
CA LEU A 115 -13.04 -1.22 3.01
C LEU A 115 -13.37 0.24 3.35
N GLN A 116 -14.43 0.80 2.75
CA GLN A 116 -14.94 2.12 3.14
C GLN A 116 -15.35 2.15 4.62
N LYS A 117 -16.04 1.12 5.11
CA LYS A 117 -16.41 1.04 6.54
C LYS A 117 -15.19 0.93 7.46
N LEU A 118 -14.18 0.13 7.09
CA LEU A 118 -12.89 0.10 7.81
C LEU A 118 -12.33 1.52 7.92
N PHE A 119 -12.34 2.27 6.82
CA PHE A 119 -11.81 3.62 6.77
C PHE A 119 -12.58 4.59 7.67
N ASP A 120 -13.92 4.51 7.67
CA ASP A 120 -14.77 5.33 8.52
C ASP A 120 -14.50 5.05 10.00
N LEU A 121 -14.39 3.77 10.38
CA LEU A 121 -14.10 3.35 11.75
C LEU A 121 -12.70 3.78 12.22
N VAL A 122 -11.70 3.61 11.38
CA VAL A 122 -10.32 4.03 11.65
C VAL A 122 -10.27 5.56 11.82
N GLN A 123 -11.01 6.29 10.99
CA GLN A 123 -11.11 7.74 11.06
C GLN A 123 -11.75 8.25 12.36
N GLU A 124 -12.68 7.51 12.96
CA GLU A 124 -13.34 7.86 14.23
C GLU A 124 -12.51 7.50 15.48
N THR A 125 -11.69 6.45 15.35
CA THR A 125 -10.90 5.87 16.45
C THR A 125 -9.46 6.39 16.52
N ALA A 126 -8.89 6.85 15.41
CA ALA A 126 -7.54 7.43 15.37
C ALA A 126 -7.49 8.76 16.12
N ARG A 127 -7.04 8.76 17.38
CA ARG A 127 -6.96 10.00 18.19
C ARG A 127 -5.56 10.37 18.66
N GLU A 128 -4.68 9.40 18.91
CA GLU A 128 -3.36 9.70 19.52
C GLU A 128 -2.15 9.27 18.69
N ARG A 129 -2.28 8.23 17.85
CA ARG A 129 -1.18 7.75 16.99
C ARG A 129 -1.61 7.69 15.54
N ALA A 130 -0.73 8.18 14.67
CA ALA A 130 -0.88 8.06 13.24
C ALA A 130 -1.01 6.58 12.82
N ILE A 131 -1.72 6.35 11.72
CA ILE A 131 -2.00 5.03 11.17
C ILE A 131 -1.46 4.98 9.74
N HIS A 132 -0.78 3.88 9.39
CA HIS A 132 -0.36 3.61 8.02
C HIS A 132 -1.08 2.37 7.51
N LEU A 133 -1.84 2.55 6.44
CA LEU A 133 -2.57 1.50 5.75
C LEU A 133 -1.76 1.02 4.54
N PHE A 134 -1.57 -0.28 4.41
CA PHE A 134 -0.97 -0.92 3.23
C PHE A 134 -2.05 -1.75 2.53
N LEU A 135 -2.40 -1.37 1.31
CA LEU A 135 -3.41 -2.04 0.50
C LEU A 135 -2.74 -2.78 -0.67
N GLU A 136 -2.58 -4.09 -0.53
CA GLU A 136 -1.92 -4.95 -1.52
C GLU A 136 -2.91 -5.45 -2.59
N GLU A 137 -2.61 -5.26 -3.88
CA GLU A 137 -3.53 -5.57 -4.98
C GLU A 137 -4.85 -4.79 -4.87
N TYR A 138 -4.73 -3.48 -4.58
CA TYR A 138 -5.85 -2.61 -4.26
C TYR A 138 -6.99 -2.65 -5.30
N GLU A 139 -6.67 -2.87 -6.58
CA GLU A 139 -7.66 -2.95 -7.64
C GLU A 139 -8.71 -4.02 -7.39
N LEU A 140 -8.47 -5.00 -6.51
CA LEU A 140 -9.43 -6.05 -6.20
C LEU A 140 -10.57 -5.60 -5.27
N TYR A 141 -10.43 -4.47 -4.58
CA TYR A 141 -11.36 -4.02 -3.55
C TYR A 141 -11.44 -2.48 -3.47
N PRO A 142 -11.73 -1.78 -4.59
CA PRO A 142 -11.65 -0.32 -4.64
C PRO A 142 -12.72 0.36 -3.79
N ILE A 143 -12.31 1.45 -3.16
CA ILE A 143 -13.20 2.34 -2.42
C ILE A 143 -13.82 3.35 -3.40
N PRO A 144 -15.14 3.53 -3.45
CA PRO A 144 -15.79 4.43 -4.40
C PRO A 144 -15.23 5.87 -4.41
N ASN A 145 -14.89 6.44 -3.25
CA ASN A 145 -14.48 7.85 -3.11
C ASN A 145 -13.04 8.03 -2.62
N LEU A 146 -12.09 7.23 -3.15
CA LEU A 146 -10.70 7.23 -2.67
C LEU A 146 -10.03 8.60 -2.72
N VAL A 147 -10.24 9.41 -3.77
CA VAL A 147 -9.61 10.74 -3.90
C VAL A 147 -9.94 11.64 -2.70
N SER A 148 -11.24 11.76 -2.38
CA SER A 148 -11.71 12.55 -1.25
C SER A 148 -11.15 12.01 0.07
N TRP A 149 -11.06 10.68 0.19
CA TRP A 149 -10.48 10.06 1.38
C TRP A 149 -9.01 10.41 1.55
N LEU A 150 -8.18 10.34 0.51
CA LEU A 150 -6.74 10.68 0.56
C LEU A 150 -6.54 12.11 1.09
N GLN A 151 -7.34 13.07 0.60
CA GLN A 151 -7.27 14.47 1.03
C GLN A 151 -7.61 14.66 2.51
N VAL A 152 -8.56 13.88 3.04
CA VAL A 152 -8.97 13.93 4.45
C VAL A 152 -7.98 13.18 5.34
N ALA A 153 -7.50 12.02 4.89
CA ALA A 153 -6.63 11.12 5.63
C ALA A 153 -5.34 11.80 6.09
N ARG A 154 -4.70 12.55 5.19
CA ARG A 154 -3.49 13.31 5.50
C ARG A 154 -3.65 14.26 6.68
N LYS A 155 -4.80 14.94 6.80
CA LYS A 155 -5.08 15.89 7.90
C LYS A 155 -5.31 15.19 9.24
N LYS A 156 -5.62 13.89 9.23
CA LYS A 156 -5.95 13.07 10.40
C LYS A 156 -4.80 12.12 10.79
N GLY A 157 -3.60 12.33 10.26
CA GLY A 157 -2.44 11.46 10.54
C GLY A 157 -2.63 10.05 9.99
N MET A 158 -3.42 9.87 8.93
CA MET A 158 -3.60 8.61 8.25
C MET A 158 -2.83 8.62 6.94
N TYR A 159 -1.99 7.60 6.73
CA TYR A 159 -1.15 7.44 5.56
C TYR A 159 -1.52 6.17 4.83
N LEU A 160 -1.34 6.16 3.51
CA LEU A 160 -1.79 5.07 2.65
C LEU A 160 -0.68 4.69 1.69
N SER A 161 -0.26 3.44 1.75
CA SER A 161 0.46 2.77 0.67
C SER A 161 -0.55 2.03 -0.19
N LEU A 162 -0.74 2.50 -1.42
CA LEU A 162 -1.59 1.90 -2.43
C LEU A 162 -0.73 1.06 -3.36
N ILE A 163 -0.81 -0.27 -3.25
CA ILE A 163 -0.03 -1.18 -4.09
C ILE A 163 -0.95 -1.73 -5.18
N VAL A 164 -0.69 -1.30 -6.40
CA VAL A 164 -1.44 -1.66 -7.61
C VAL A 164 -0.60 -2.49 -8.58
N GLN A 165 -1.24 -3.35 -9.34
CA GLN A 165 -0.63 -4.11 -10.42
C GLN A 165 -0.50 -3.28 -11.71
N SER A 166 -1.47 -2.39 -11.99
CA SER A 166 -1.40 -1.48 -13.13
C SER A 166 -2.20 -0.21 -12.91
N HIS A 167 -1.62 0.91 -13.31
CA HIS A 167 -2.33 2.18 -13.40
C HIS A 167 -3.48 2.13 -14.40
N ALA A 168 -3.35 1.37 -15.49
CA ALA A 168 -4.42 1.20 -16.48
C ALA A 168 -5.66 0.52 -15.87
N SER A 169 -5.46 -0.50 -15.02
CA SER A 169 -6.54 -1.13 -14.27
C SER A 169 -7.23 -0.13 -13.34
N LEU A 170 -6.46 0.70 -12.64
CA LEU A 170 -7.04 1.76 -11.80
C LEU A 170 -7.85 2.78 -12.60
N GLN A 171 -7.40 3.15 -13.81
CA GLN A 171 -8.15 4.02 -14.72
C GLN A 171 -9.46 3.39 -15.22
N GLN A 172 -9.54 2.06 -15.36
CA GLN A 172 -10.78 1.38 -15.70
C GLN A 172 -11.79 1.44 -14.56
N ILE A 173 -11.32 1.42 -13.31
CA ILE A 173 -12.15 1.42 -12.11
C ILE A 173 -12.72 2.82 -11.84
N TYR A 174 -11.86 3.84 -11.87
CA TYR A 174 -12.21 5.20 -11.45
C TYR A 174 -12.42 6.19 -12.60
N GLY A 175 -12.06 5.79 -13.82
CA GLY A 175 -11.85 6.73 -14.91
C GLY A 175 -10.45 7.37 -14.86
N LYS A 176 -9.98 7.84 -16.02
CA LYS A 176 -8.63 8.40 -16.19
C LYS A 176 -8.34 9.57 -15.26
N GLU A 177 -9.30 10.48 -15.13
CA GLU A 177 -9.13 11.70 -14.32
C GLU A 177 -8.95 11.37 -12.84
N ALA A 178 -9.88 10.60 -12.25
CA ALA A 178 -9.81 10.23 -10.84
C ALA A 178 -8.61 9.34 -10.52
N ALA A 179 -8.23 8.40 -11.40
CA ALA A 179 -7.02 7.60 -11.22
C ALA A 179 -5.74 8.45 -11.22
N ASN A 180 -5.65 9.46 -12.09
CA ASN A 180 -4.55 10.42 -12.07
C ASN A 180 -4.56 11.28 -10.80
N GLN A 181 -5.74 11.65 -10.30
CA GLN A 181 -5.86 12.36 -9.01
C GLN A 181 -5.40 11.49 -7.85
N ILE A 182 -5.74 10.20 -7.83
CA ILE A 182 -5.25 9.25 -6.80
C ILE A 182 -3.72 9.26 -6.76
N LEU A 183 -3.07 9.11 -7.91
CA LEU A 183 -1.62 9.10 -8.01
C LEU A 183 -0.99 10.43 -7.59
N THR A 184 -1.55 11.57 -8.03
CA THR A 184 -1.01 12.90 -7.67
C THR A 184 -1.28 13.30 -6.22
N ASN A 185 -2.24 12.67 -5.53
CA ASN A 185 -2.41 12.79 -4.08
C ASN A 185 -1.41 11.92 -3.29
N CYS A 186 -0.59 11.10 -3.95
CA CYS A 186 0.52 10.41 -3.33
C CYS A 186 1.81 11.23 -3.43
N GLU A 187 2.43 11.51 -2.29
CA GLU A 187 3.71 12.22 -2.20
C GLU A 187 4.85 11.46 -2.88
N ARG A 188 4.69 10.14 -3.03
CA ARG A 188 5.66 9.28 -3.70
C ARG A 188 5.00 8.29 -4.62
N THR A 189 5.65 8.05 -5.74
CA THR A 189 5.32 6.97 -6.67
C THR A 189 6.54 6.06 -6.86
N LEU A 190 6.34 4.77 -6.69
CA LEU A 190 7.34 3.72 -6.91
C LEU A 190 6.88 2.90 -8.11
N PHE A 191 7.59 3.02 -9.21
CA PHE A 191 7.29 2.33 -10.45
C PHE A 191 8.27 1.17 -10.66
N PHE A 192 7.75 -0.05 -10.54
CA PHE A 192 8.50 -1.31 -10.67
C PHE A 192 8.52 -1.86 -12.10
N GLY A 193 8.13 -1.04 -13.09
CA GLY A 193 8.03 -1.45 -14.49
C GLY A 193 6.59 -1.70 -14.94
N THR A 194 6.40 -1.95 -16.24
CA THR A 194 5.12 -2.31 -16.86
C THR A 194 5.34 -3.17 -18.10
N HIS A 195 4.30 -3.87 -18.53
CA HIS A 195 4.25 -4.55 -19.83
C HIS A 195 3.41 -3.79 -20.86
N SER A 196 2.79 -2.67 -20.47
CA SER A 196 1.97 -1.85 -21.36
C SER A 196 2.79 -0.72 -21.97
N MET A 197 2.86 -0.67 -23.30
CA MET A 197 3.47 0.44 -24.03
C MET A 197 2.80 1.78 -23.71
N GLU A 198 1.48 1.79 -23.51
CA GLU A 198 0.75 3.02 -23.16
C GLU A 198 1.10 3.52 -21.75
N GLU A 199 1.18 2.60 -20.79
CA GLU A 199 1.55 2.93 -19.41
C GLU A 199 3.03 3.38 -19.34
N ALA A 200 3.93 2.72 -20.07
CA ALA A 200 5.33 3.13 -20.15
C ALA A 200 5.48 4.54 -20.74
N LYS A 201 4.73 4.87 -21.80
CA LYS A 201 4.67 6.22 -22.39
C LYS A 201 4.06 7.26 -21.45
N TRP A 202 3.22 6.84 -20.52
CA TRP A 202 2.64 7.74 -19.53
C TRP A 202 3.65 8.01 -18.41
N PHE A 203 4.25 6.96 -17.84
CA PHE A 203 5.28 7.09 -16.80
C PHE A 203 6.54 7.77 -17.30
N SER A 204 6.91 7.64 -18.58
CA SER A 204 8.06 8.35 -19.15
C SER A 204 7.91 9.87 -19.09
N ARG A 205 6.68 10.38 -19.23
CA ARG A 205 6.39 11.82 -19.18
C ARG A 205 6.55 12.43 -17.79
N ILE A 206 6.40 11.64 -16.75
CA ILE A 206 6.46 12.12 -15.35
C ILE A 206 7.74 11.70 -14.63
N SER A 207 8.50 10.75 -15.18
CA SER A 207 9.74 10.26 -14.58
C SER A 207 11.01 10.72 -15.30
N GLU A 208 10.88 11.41 -16.44
CA GLU A 208 11.99 11.85 -17.30
C GLU A 208 12.82 10.72 -17.95
N TYR A 209 12.47 9.44 -17.71
CA TYR A 209 13.10 8.28 -18.35
C TYR A 209 12.42 7.90 -19.66
N ASP A 210 13.18 7.35 -20.61
CA ASP A 210 12.63 6.86 -21.87
C ASP A 210 11.69 5.67 -21.67
N TYR A 211 10.63 5.58 -22.47
CA TYR A 211 9.62 4.53 -22.29
C TYR A 211 10.16 3.12 -22.59
N LEU A 212 11.17 2.98 -23.45
CA LEU A 212 11.83 1.68 -23.70
C LEU A 212 12.63 1.26 -22.47
N GLU A 213 13.30 2.20 -21.79
CA GLU A 213 13.99 1.91 -20.54
C GLU A 213 13.00 1.46 -19.45
N LEU A 214 11.84 2.10 -19.37
CA LEU A 214 10.78 1.74 -18.41
C LEU A 214 10.16 0.36 -18.68
N LEU A 215 10.05 -0.05 -19.95
CA LEU A 215 9.59 -1.40 -20.33
C LEU A 215 10.64 -2.49 -20.01
N LEU A 216 11.91 -2.11 -20.05
CA LEU A 216 13.05 -3.00 -19.79
C LEU A 216 13.56 -2.90 -18.35
N LEU A 217 12.81 -2.22 -17.46
CA LEU A 217 13.19 -2.06 -16.07
C LEU A 217 13.30 -3.43 -15.40
N GLN A 218 14.53 -3.82 -15.05
CA GLN A 218 14.82 -5.10 -14.41
C GLN A 218 15.62 -4.84 -13.15
N ASN A 219 15.15 -5.40 -12.03
CA ASN A 219 15.86 -5.30 -10.75
C ASN A 219 16.12 -3.83 -10.35
N GLU A 220 15.24 -2.93 -10.76
CA GLU A 220 15.30 -1.51 -10.45
C GLU A 220 13.86 -1.02 -10.21
N VAL A 221 13.75 0.03 -9.41
CA VAL A 221 12.51 0.80 -9.25
C VAL A 221 12.79 2.23 -9.62
N VAL A 222 11.83 2.88 -10.28
CA VAL A 222 11.83 4.32 -10.47
C VAL A 222 11.07 4.93 -9.31
N VAL A 223 11.74 5.72 -8.49
CA VAL A 223 11.13 6.47 -7.38
C VAL A 223 10.97 7.91 -7.80
N MET A 224 9.72 8.38 -7.80
CA MET A 224 9.34 9.76 -8.01
C MET A 224 8.82 10.31 -6.69
N ASP A 225 9.28 11.48 -6.28
CA ASP A 225 8.76 12.15 -5.09
C ASP A 225 8.58 13.65 -5.34
N THR A 226 7.80 14.32 -4.48
CA THR A 226 7.44 15.74 -4.67
C THR A 226 8.63 16.70 -4.59
N TYR A 227 9.77 16.31 -4.01
CA TYR A 227 10.86 17.21 -3.64
C TYR A 227 12.19 16.90 -4.32
N HIS A 228 12.34 15.73 -4.95
CA HIS A 228 13.57 15.27 -5.60
C HIS A 228 13.27 14.77 -7.01
N LEU A 229 14.28 14.89 -7.88
CA LEU A 229 14.20 14.36 -9.24
C LEU A 229 13.97 12.84 -9.22
N PRO A 230 13.25 12.29 -10.21
CA PRO A 230 13.06 10.84 -10.33
C PRO A 230 14.37 10.05 -10.32
N GLN A 231 14.45 9.01 -9.49
CA GLN A 231 15.67 8.20 -9.33
C GLN A 231 15.39 6.73 -9.64
N LYS A 232 16.25 6.09 -10.43
CA LYS A 232 16.34 4.63 -10.50
C LYS A 232 17.13 4.11 -9.30
N ILE A 233 16.55 3.15 -8.59
CA ILE A 233 17.19 2.49 -7.45
C ILE A 233 17.24 0.99 -7.72
N PRO A 234 18.41 0.33 -7.57
CA PRO A 234 18.51 -1.12 -7.75
C PRO A 234 17.79 -1.89 -6.64
N ILE A 235 17.17 -3.00 -7.02
CA ILE A 235 16.52 -4.00 -6.17
C ILE A 235 17.27 -5.33 -6.37
N GLN A 236 17.92 -5.86 -5.34
CA GLN A 236 18.41 -7.25 -5.39
C GLN A 236 17.24 -8.24 -5.25
N ARG A 237 17.10 -9.17 -6.20
CA ARG A 237 16.26 -10.36 -6.01
C ARG A 237 16.99 -11.28 -5.03
N VAL A 238 16.51 -11.38 -3.79
CA VAL A 238 16.96 -12.45 -2.90
C VAL A 238 16.34 -13.74 -3.45
N ASP A 239 17.18 -14.65 -3.96
CA ASP A 239 16.75 -15.97 -4.41
C ASP A 239 16.11 -16.71 -3.22
N CYS A 240 14.78 -16.76 -3.19
CA CYS A 240 14.05 -17.54 -2.21
C CYS A 240 13.98 -18.99 -2.70
N LYS A 241 14.91 -19.84 -2.25
CA LYS A 241 14.65 -21.27 -2.17
C LYS A 241 13.59 -21.48 -1.08
N TYR A 242 12.37 -21.82 -1.49
CA TYR A 242 11.33 -22.34 -0.61
C TYR A 242 11.64 -23.78 -0.22
#